data_AF-A0A9W4W155-F1
#
_entry.id   AF-A0A9W4W155-F1
#
_cell.length_a   1.000
_cell.length_b   1.000
_cell.length_c   1.000
_cell.angle_alpha   90.00
_cell.angle_beta   90.00
_cell.angle_gamma   90.00
#
_symmetry.space_group_name_H-M   'P 1'
#
loop_
_entity.id
_entity.type
_entity.pdbx_description
1 polymer ?
#
loop_
_entity_poly.entity_id
_entity_poly.type
_entity_poly.pdbx_seq_one_letter_code
_entity_poly.pdbx_strand_id
1 'polypeptide(L)'
;MSVLSAGVFDKETRLAITSLLNKQVSKWQKTWFSSCKFDVNIVFNEQLFCALSLTQSQMEDMHESGISIYADTASSEQILLQQMFNCNENTMQVLLQTLDTDPIDNVYFDLRNKIFAGFAINSSVKNCKQQPVIKMQLISEKASLSVYLTADVIQVWLESSSSDQNKKVVSPLKQAAKYSLLPMRVSLKTEPVNFVDVMCLKQGDVIMLKQEVEKPIPVGVNQADNVASGYLVERDNSKAIIFLES
;
A
#
# COMPACT_ATOMS: atom_id res chain seq x y z
N MET A 1 9.67 -3.04 -16.51
CA MET A 1 9.27 -3.04 -15.08
C MET A 1 8.59 -4.36 -14.77
N SER A 2 9.09 -5.14 -13.80
CA SER A 2 8.51 -6.44 -13.44
C SER A 2 7.21 -6.25 -12.66
N VAL A 3 6.17 -7.01 -13.01
CA VAL A 3 4.93 -7.12 -12.23
C VAL A 3 5.28 -7.68 -10.85
N LEU A 4 5.39 -6.79 -9.87
CA LEU A 4 5.57 -7.13 -8.47
C LEU A 4 4.15 -7.43 -7.93
N SER A 5 3.91 -8.69 -7.63
CA SER A 5 2.67 -9.32 -7.10
C SER A 5 1.61 -8.41 -6.46
N ALA A 6 0.41 -8.32 -7.05
CA ALA A 6 -0.79 -7.89 -6.32
C ALA A 6 -1.43 -9.05 -5.53
N GLY A 7 -2.00 -8.74 -4.36
CA GLY A 7 -2.82 -9.67 -3.60
C GLY A 7 -4.30 -9.46 -3.95
N VAL A 8 -4.95 -10.46 -4.55
CA VAL A 8 -6.40 -10.45 -4.70
C VAL A 8 -6.99 -11.15 -3.48
N PHE A 9 -7.69 -10.40 -2.63
CA PHE A 9 -8.33 -10.93 -1.44
C PHE A 9 -9.84 -11.04 -1.69
N ASP A 10 -10.41 -12.22 -1.46
CA ASP A 10 -11.87 -12.35 -1.47
C ASP A 10 -12.47 -11.66 -0.23
N LYS A 11 -13.79 -11.44 -0.28
CA LYS A 11 -14.52 -10.73 0.79
C LYS A 11 -14.39 -11.41 2.15
N GLU A 12 -14.38 -12.74 2.20
CA GLU A 12 -14.28 -13.51 3.44
C GLU A 12 -12.90 -13.35 4.08
N THR A 13 -11.85 -13.43 3.26
CA THR A 13 -10.46 -13.22 3.65
C THR A 13 -10.25 -11.80 4.16
N ARG A 14 -10.82 -10.79 3.49
CA ARG A 14 -10.75 -9.39 3.95
C ARG A 14 -11.41 -9.22 5.32
N LEU A 15 -12.59 -9.81 5.52
CA LEU A 15 -13.29 -9.75 6.81
C LEU A 15 -12.51 -10.45 7.92
N ALA A 16 -11.94 -11.61 7.64
CA ALA A 16 -11.13 -12.37 8.59
C ALA A 16 -9.86 -11.59 8.99
N ILE A 17 -9.11 -11.05 8.03
CA ILE A 17 -7.91 -10.24 8.29
C ILE A 17 -8.28 -8.98 9.06
N THR A 18 -9.32 -8.27 8.62
CA THR A 18 -9.80 -7.05 9.29
C THR A 18 -10.21 -7.32 10.73
N SER A 19 -10.94 -8.41 10.98
CA SER A 19 -11.36 -8.82 12.33
C SER A 19 -10.17 -9.14 13.22
N LEU A 20 -9.18 -9.87 12.68
CA LEU A 20 -7.98 -10.25 13.43
C LEU A 20 -7.14 -9.02 13.79
N LEU A 21 -6.85 -8.16 12.81
CA LEU A 21 -6.05 -6.94 13.05
C LEU A 21 -6.74 -6.02 14.07
N ASN A 22 -8.03 -5.76 13.92
CA ASN A 22 -8.81 -4.99 14.90
C ASN A 22 -8.76 -5.60 16.30
N LYS A 23 -8.86 -6.94 16.40
CA LYS A 23 -8.76 -7.65 17.68
C LYS A 23 -7.39 -7.47 18.33
N GLN A 24 -6.30 -7.51 17.57
CA GLN A 24 -4.96 -7.33 18.14
C GLN A 24 -4.70 -5.89 18.57
N VAL A 25 -5.11 -4.91 17.76
CA VAL A 25 -5.02 -3.49 18.13
C VAL A 25 -5.84 -3.23 19.39
N SER A 26 -7.06 -3.75 19.47
CA SER A 26 -7.91 -3.61 20.66
C SER A 26 -7.28 -4.22 21.92
N LYS A 27 -6.56 -5.34 21.79
CA LYS A 27 -5.81 -5.93 22.91
C LYS A 27 -4.63 -5.05 23.32
N TRP A 28 -3.87 -4.57 22.35
CA TRP A 28 -2.70 -3.71 22.55
C TRP A 28 -3.08 -2.39 23.23
N GLN A 29 -4.14 -1.73 22.76
CA GLN A 29 -4.71 -0.52 23.36
C GLN A 29 -5.12 -0.72 24.82
N LYS A 30 -5.72 -1.88 25.16
CA LYS A 30 -6.09 -2.19 26.55
C LYS A 30 -4.90 -2.41 27.48
N THR A 31 -3.75 -2.83 26.95
CA THR A 31 -2.56 -3.14 27.74
C THR A 31 -1.65 -1.94 27.98
N TRP A 32 -1.45 -1.08 26.98
CA TRP A 32 -0.45 0.00 27.05
C TRP A 32 -1.03 1.40 26.85
N PHE A 33 -2.15 1.53 26.14
CA PHE A 33 -2.66 2.83 25.67
C PHE A 33 -4.11 3.08 26.11
N SER A 34 -4.39 2.86 27.39
CA SER A 34 -5.72 3.15 27.94
C SER A 34 -6.16 4.60 27.72
N SER A 35 -5.19 5.52 27.59
CA SER A 35 -5.36 6.95 27.32
C SER A 35 -5.34 7.35 25.84
N CYS A 36 -4.85 6.51 24.92
CA CYS A 36 -4.76 6.83 23.49
C CYS A 36 -5.62 5.87 22.66
N LYS A 37 -6.75 6.39 22.17
CA LYS A 37 -7.63 5.65 21.27
C LYS A 37 -7.16 5.84 19.84
N PHE A 38 -6.97 4.72 19.15
CA PHE A 38 -6.75 4.71 17.71
C PHE A 38 -7.99 4.19 17.00
N ASP A 39 -8.41 4.91 15.98
CA ASP A 39 -9.26 4.40 14.93
C ASP A 39 -8.42 3.58 13.94
N VAL A 40 -8.96 2.46 13.48
CA VAL A 40 -8.24 1.52 12.61
C VAL A 40 -8.84 1.59 11.21
N ASN A 41 -8.03 1.99 10.23
CA ASN A 41 -8.37 1.95 8.81
C ASN A 41 -7.48 0.93 8.10
N ILE A 42 -8.06 0.02 7.31
CA ILE A 42 -7.31 -1.05 6.64
C ILE A 42 -7.52 -0.95 5.13
N VAL A 43 -6.42 -0.82 4.42
CA VAL A 43 -6.35 -0.74 2.95
C VAL A 43 -5.67 -2.00 2.42
N PHE A 44 -6.35 -2.68 1.49
CA PHE A 44 -5.85 -3.86 0.80
C PHE A 44 -5.31 -3.45 -0.57
N ASN A 45 -4.12 -3.91 -0.93
CA ASN A 45 -3.44 -3.61 -2.19
C ASN A 45 -3.89 -4.58 -3.30
N GLU A 46 -5.09 -4.33 -3.81
CA GLU A 46 -5.75 -5.16 -4.83
C GLU A 46 -5.42 -4.74 -6.27
N GLN A 47 -4.60 -3.69 -6.46
CA GLN A 47 -4.24 -3.17 -7.77
C GLN A 47 -3.11 -3.99 -8.41
N LEU A 48 -3.22 -4.30 -9.72
CA LEU A 48 -2.20 -5.07 -10.47
C LEU A 48 -0.78 -4.48 -10.39
N PHE A 49 -0.69 -3.18 -10.13
CA PHE A 49 0.53 -2.47 -9.79
C PHE A 49 0.37 -1.94 -8.37
N CYS A 50 1.38 -2.17 -7.52
CA CYS A 50 1.35 -1.81 -6.10
C CYS A 50 0.98 -0.33 -5.90
N ALA A 51 -0.23 -0.06 -5.40
CA ALA A 51 -0.68 1.31 -5.11
C ALA A 51 -0.19 1.81 -3.75
N LEU A 52 0.27 0.89 -2.90
CA LEU A 52 0.94 1.21 -1.66
C LEU A 52 2.39 1.58 -1.99
N SER A 53 2.63 2.87 -2.27
CA SER A 53 3.98 3.41 -2.38
C SER A 53 4.56 3.58 -0.97
N LEU A 54 5.53 2.75 -0.60
CA LEU A 54 6.44 3.06 0.51
C LEU A 54 7.45 4.08 0.04
N THR A 55 7.83 5.04 0.88
CA THR A 55 9.01 5.88 0.60
C THR A 55 10.27 5.01 0.67
N GLN A 56 11.34 5.42 0.00
CA GLN A 56 12.59 4.66 -0.05
C GLN A 56 13.16 4.38 1.36
N SER A 57 13.01 5.33 2.29
CA SER A 57 13.33 5.15 3.72
C SER A 57 12.53 4.04 4.39
N GLN A 58 11.23 3.93 4.09
CA GLN A 58 10.36 2.88 4.64
C GLN A 58 10.65 1.50 4.04
N MET A 59 11.24 1.44 2.83
CA MET A 59 11.68 0.17 2.23
C MET A 59 13.01 -0.32 2.81
N GLU A 60 13.90 0.59 3.20
CA GLU A 60 15.18 0.25 3.86
C GLU A 60 14.97 -0.23 5.30
N ASP A 61 14.02 0.37 6.03
CA ASP A 61 13.63 -0.05 7.39
C ASP A 61 12.61 -1.20 7.40
N MET A 62 12.43 -1.89 6.27
CA MET A 62 11.51 -3.02 6.20
C MET A 62 12.12 -4.20 6.95
N HIS A 63 11.66 -4.40 8.19
CA HIS A 63 12.16 -5.45 9.07
C HIS A 63 12.02 -6.83 8.40
N GLU A 64 13.03 -7.69 8.58
CA GLU A 64 13.14 -9.02 7.94
C GLU A 64 11.89 -9.90 8.09
N SER A 65 11.10 -9.60 9.11
CA SER A 65 9.87 -10.27 9.48
C SER A 65 8.67 -9.94 8.59
N GLY A 66 8.78 -8.97 7.66
CA GLY A 66 7.70 -8.61 6.74
C GLY A 66 6.55 -7.82 7.36
N ILE A 67 6.77 -7.28 8.57
CA ILE A 67 5.86 -6.38 9.29
C ILE A 67 6.61 -5.09 9.58
N SER A 68 6.08 -4.03 9.02
CA SER A 68 6.69 -2.71 9.01
C SER A 68 5.78 -1.72 9.72
N ILE A 69 6.32 -0.90 10.60
CA ILE A 69 5.56 0.00 11.46
C ILE A 69 6.29 1.32 11.49
N TYR A 70 5.62 2.40 11.10
CA TYR A 70 6.21 3.75 11.06
C TYR A 70 5.14 4.78 11.40
N ALA A 71 5.52 5.86 12.07
CA ALA A 71 4.71 7.07 12.08
C ALA A 71 4.83 7.79 10.72
N ASP A 72 3.82 8.58 10.37
CA ASP A 72 3.83 9.28 9.08
C ASP A 72 4.82 10.45 9.06
N THR A 73 5.19 11.00 10.22
CA THR A 73 6.15 12.11 10.39
C THR A 73 6.89 12.03 11.74
N ALA A 74 8.07 12.62 11.85
CA ALA A 74 8.82 12.72 13.12
C ALA A 74 8.03 13.47 14.23
N SER A 75 7.24 14.48 13.85
CA SER A 75 6.34 15.15 14.79
C SER A 75 5.23 14.21 15.29
N SER A 76 4.76 13.29 14.45
CA SER A 76 3.80 12.25 14.87
C SER A 76 4.42 11.29 15.87
N GLU A 77 5.69 10.90 15.73
CA GLU A 77 6.39 10.05 16.71
C GLU A 77 6.43 10.72 18.08
N GLN A 78 6.83 11.99 18.13
CA GLN A 78 6.91 12.73 19.38
C GLN A 78 5.53 12.93 20.04
N ILE A 79 4.49 13.19 19.24
CA ILE A 79 3.10 13.30 19.74
C ILE A 79 2.60 11.95 20.26
N LEU A 80 2.89 10.85 19.55
CA LEU A 80 2.57 9.51 20.01
C LEU A 80 3.24 9.26 21.35
N LEU A 81 4.56 9.42 21.46
CA LEU A 81 5.28 9.22 22.71
C LEU A 81 4.70 10.09 23.84
N GLN A 82 4.39 11.37 23.60
CA GLN A 82 3.75 12.25 24.60
C GLN A 82 2.40 11.68 25.08
N GLN A 83 1.57 11.18 24.18
CA GLN A 83 0.29 10.55 24.52
C GLN A 83 0.49 9.22 25.26
N MET A 84 1.50 8.44 24.86
CA MET A 84 1.83 7.13 25.42
C MET A 84 2.37 7.23 26.84
N PHE A 85 3.29 8.15 27.09
CA PHE A 85 3.89 8.41 28.40
C PHE A 85 3.09 9.42 29.24
N ASN A 86 2.00 9.97 28.69
CA ASN A 86 1.14 10.97 29.31
C ASN A 86 1.95 12.15 29.88
N CYS A 87 2.82 12.73 29.05
CA CYS A 87 3.67 13.85 29.43
C CYS A 87 3.62 14.98 28.40
N ASN A 88 4.03 16.17 28.81
CA ASN A 88 4.15 17.31 27.89
C ASN A 88 5.45 17.22 27.08
N GLU A 89 5.56 18.10 26.09
CA GLU A 89 6.71 18.17 25.17
C GLU A 89 8.06 18.33 25.89
N ASN A 90 8.12 19.23 26.89
CA ASN A 90 9.36 19.51 27.62
C ASN A 90 9.83 18.28 28.41
N THR A 91 8.91 17.59 29.10
CA THR A 91 9.22 16.35 29.81
C THR A 91 9.64 15.24 28.85
N MET A 92 9.01 15.15 27.68
CA MET A 92 9.38 14.18 26.65
C MET A 92 10.81 14.42 26.13
N GLN A 93 11.20 15.67 25.86
CA GLN A 93 12.56 15.97 25.40
C GLN A 93 13.61 15.58 26.43
N VAL A 94 13.37 15.84 27.72
CA VAL A 94 14.27 15.42 28.80
C VAL A 94 14.37 13.89 28.89
N LEU A 95 13.23 13.19 28.76
CA LEU A 95 13.21 11.73 28.73
C LEU A 95 14.02 11.16 27.56
N LEU A 96 13.81 11.68 26.34
CA LEU A 96 14.55 11.25 25.15
C LEU A 96 16.06 11.47 25.26
N GLN A 97 16.50 12.53 25.96
CA GLN A 97 17.92 12.78 26.22
C GLN A 97 18.52 11.85 27.28
N THR A 98 17.68 11.26 28.13
CA THR A 98 18.12 10.41 29.26
C THR A 98 18.12 8.93 28.88
N LEU A 99 17.37 8.55 27.85
CA LEU A 99 17.26 7.17 27.39
C LEU A 99 18.39 6.85 26.41
N ASP A 100 19.10 5.75 26.66
CA ASP A 100 20.14 5.24 25.74
C ASP A 100 19.57 4.57 24.48
N THR A 101 18.24 4.45 24.38
CA THR A 101 17.53 3.80 23.27
C THR A 101 16.37 4.65 22.83
N ASP A 102 16.04 4.63 21.53
CA ASP A 102 14.85 5.28 21.04
C ASP A 102 13.58 4.56 21.57
N PRO A 103 12.75 5.21 22.39
CA PRO A 103 11.54 4.58 22.90
C PRO A 103 10.53 4.25 21.79
N ILE A 104 10.57 4.91 20.63
CA ILE A 104 9.66 4.59 19.53
C ILE A 104 9.97 3.21 18.94
N ASP A 105 11.24 2.81 18.88
CA ASP A 105 11.64 1.49 18.39
C ASP A 105 11.10 0.37 19.27
N ASN A 106 11.06 0.59 20.59
CA ASN A 106 10.48 -0.35 21.53
C ASN A 106 8.95 -0.48 21.34
N VAL A 107 8.28 0.63 21.04
CA VAL A 107 6.85 0.64 20.71
C VAL A 107 6.60 -0.14 19.42
N TYR A 108 7.41 0.10 18.38
CA TYR A 108 7.32 -0.63 17.11
C TYR A 108 7.58 -2.12 17.32
N PHE A 109 8.59 -2.48 18.12
CA PHE A 109 8.93 -3.87 18.43
C PHE A 109 7.80 -4.60 19.18
N ASP A 110 7.20 -3.99 20.22
CA ASP A 110 6.09 -4.61 20.95
C ASP A 110 4.87 -4.80 20.04
N LEU A 111 4.46 -3.76 19.31
CA LEU A 111 3.32 -3.87 18.39
C LEU A 111 3.56 -4.95 17.33
N ARG A 112 4.77 -5.02 16.77
CA ARG A 112 5.18 -6.09 15.86
C ARG A 112 4.98 -7.46 16.50
N ASN A 113 5.49 -7.68 17.71
CA ASN A 113 5.35 -8.96 18.42
C ASN A 113 3.90 -9.32 18.72
N LYS A 114 3.04 -8.35 19.06
CA LYS A 114 1.61 -8.59 19.26
C LYS A 114 0.92 -9.01 17.96
N ILE A 115 1.27 -8.39 16.85
CA ILE A 115 0.74 -8.76 15.53
C ILE A 115 1.23 -10.18 15.16
N PHE A 116 2.52 -10.49 15.35
CA PHE A 116 3.08 -11.83 15.16
C PHE A 116 2.34 -12.90 15.96
N ALA A 117 2.22 -12.70 17.27
CA ALA A 117 1.51 -13.61 18.16
C ALA A 117 0.03 -13.72 17.76
N GLY A 118 -0.56 -12.61 17.32
CA GLY A 118 -1.95 -12.56 16.86
C GLY A 118 -2.22 -13.37 15.61
N PHE A 119 -1.27 -13.43 14.69
CA PHE A 119 -1.31 -14.26 13.49
C PHE A 119 -0.79 -15.69 13.72
N ALA A 120 -0.35 -16.02 14.94
CA ALA A 120 0.29 -17.29 15.27
C ALA A 120 1.48 -17.63 14.35
N ILE A 121 2.24 -16.61 13.94
CA ILE A 121 3.40 -16.80 13.07
C ILE A 121 4.59 -17.18 13.94
N ASN A 122 5.03 -18.44 13.84
CA ASN A 122 6.19 -18.97 14.55
C ASN A 122 7.51 -18.44 13.95
N SER A 123 7.79 -17.14 14.11
CA SER A 123 9.12 -16.50 13.90
C SER A 123 9.90 -16.84 12.61
N SER A 124 9.25 -17.43 11.61
CA SER A 124 9.91 -18.11 10.48
C SER A 124 9.77 -17.39 9.14
N VAL A 125 9.17 -16.20 9.11
CA VAL A 125 9.17 -15.39 7.89
C VAL A 125 10.54 -14.74 7.77
N LYS A 126 11.48 -15.48 7.17
CA LYS A 126 12.82 -15.00 6.81
C LYS A 126 12.80 -14.63 5.35
N ASN A 127 13.44 -13.50 5.00
CA ASN A 127 13.54 -12.99 3.63
C ASN A 127 12.18 -12.62 3.01
N CYS A 128 11.34 -11.89 3.74
CA CYS A 128 10.09 -11.38 3.20
C CYS A 128 10.34 -10.47 1.99
N LYS A 129 9.55 -10.62 0.94
CA LYS A 129 9.59 -9.67 -0.18
C LYS A 129 9.20 -8.29 0.32
N GLN A 130 9.86 -7.24 -0.19
CA GLN A 130 9.60 -5.83 0.16
C GLN A 130 8.22 -5.30 -0.27
N GLN A 131 7.29 -6.16 -0.67
CA GLN A 131 6.02 -5.74 -1.23
C GLN A 131 4.90 -5.78 -0.17
N PRO A 132 4.41 -4.61 0.29
CA PRO A 132 3.26 -4.56 1.17
C PRO A 132 1.97 -4.87 0.39
N VAL A 133 1.14 -5.73 0.95
CA VAL A 133 -0.18 -6.07 0.41
C VAL A 133 -1.32 -5.53 1.26
N ILE A 134 -1.03 -5.18 2.52
CA ILE A 134 -2.01 -4.58 3.44
C ILE A 134 -1.35 -3.41 4.16
N LYS A 135 -2.05 -2.28 4.21
CA LYS A 135 -1.73 -1.13 5.05
C LYS A 135 -2.82 -0.96 6.10
N MET A 136 -2.46 -1.02 7.36
CA MET A 136 -3.32 -0.66 8.49
C MET A 136 -2.86 0.69 9.05
N GLN A 137 -3.72 1.69 9.00
CA GLN A 137 -3.50 3.00 9.62
C GLN A 137 -4.20 3.03 10.97
N LEU A 138 -3.44 3.32 12.02
CA LEU A 138 -3.93 3.63 13.35
C LEU A 138 -3.93 5.15 13.47
N ILE A 139 -5.10 5.75 13.62
CA ILE A 139 -5.28 7.20 13.64
C ILE A 139 -5.72 7.61 15.04
N SER A 140 -4.93 8.45 15.71
CA SER A 140 -5.32 9.17 16.93
C SER A 140 -5.70 10.62 16.59
N GLU A 141 -6.23 11.37 17.55
CA GLU A 141 -6.64 12.78 17.35
C GLU A 141 -5.52 13.69 16.79
N LYS A 142 -4.25 13.34 17.02
CA LYS A 142 -3.10 14.22 16.70
C LYS A 142 -1.95 13.52 15.98
N ALA A 143 -2.02 12.20 15.80
CA ALA A 143 -0.95 11.45 15.18
C ALA A 143 -1.48 10.19 14.48
N SER A 144 -0.69 9.66 13.55
CA SER A 144 -0.99 8.44 12.83
C SER A 144 0.20 7.49 12.85
N LEU A 145 -0.11 6.20 12.90
CA LEU A 145 0.82 5.11 12.76
C LEU A 145 0.39 4.23 11.58
N SER A 146 1.29 3.98 10.66
CA SER A 146 1.08 3.10 9.52
C SER A 146 1.77 1.75 9.76
N VAL A 147 1.00 0.67 9.67
CA VAL A 147 1.47 -0.71 9.75
C VAL A 147 1.31 -1.36 8.38
N TYR A 148 2.39 -1.89 7.83
CA TYR A 148 2.42 -2.57 6.55
C TYR A 148 2.70 -4.07 6.74
N LEU A 149 1.90 -4.89 6.06
CA LEU A 149 2.06 -6.34 6.05
C LEU A 149 2.37 -6.80 4.63
N THR A 150 3.41 -7.61 4.53
CA THR A 150 3.83 -8.25 3.27
C THR A 150 2.97 -9.47 2.94
N ALA A 151 3.05 -9.92 1.69
CA ALA A 151 2.34 -11.12 1.24
C ALA A 151 2.73 -12.37 2.04
N ASP A 152 4.01 -12.48 2.41
CA ASP A 152 4.56 -13.66 3.10
C ASP A 152 3.95 -13.81 4.50
N VAL A 153 3.77 -12.68 5.22
CA VAL A 153 3.08 -12.65 6.52
C VAL A 153 1.64 -13.16 6.41
N ILE A 154 0.92 -12.72 5.38
CA ILE A 154 -0.48 -13.14 5.17
C ILE A 154 -0.56 -14.60 4.75
N GLN A 155 0.37 -15.07 3.93
CA GLN A 155 0.44 -16.47 3.52
C GLN A 155 0.64 -17.39 4.72
N VAL A 156 1.60 -17.08 5.61
CA VAL A 156 1.84 -17.89 6.82
C VAL A 156 0.61 -17.92 7.72
N TRP A 157 -0.11 -16.81 7.85
CA TRP A 157 -1.37 -16.79 8.58
C TRP A 157 -2.47 -17.64 7.94
N LEU A 158 -2.61 -17.59 6.61
CA LEU A 158 -3.59 -18.41 5.89
C LEU A 158 -3.29 -19.91 6.01
N GLU A 159 -2.01 -20.28 5.93
CA GLU A 159 -1.53 -21.66 6.13
C GLU A 159 -1.77 -22.15 7.57
N SER A 160 -1.65 -21.28 8.57
CA SER A 160 -1.88 -21.65 9.97
C SER A 160 -3.36 -21.71 10.36
N SER A 161 -4.22 -20.98 9.66
CA SER A 161 -5.67 -20.89 9.95
C SER A 161 -6.52 -21.90 9.19
N SER A 162 -5.99 -22.52 8.13
CA SER A 162 -6.71 -23.52 7.33
C SER A 162 -6.19 -24.94 7.61
N SER A 163 -7.04 -25.77 8.24
CA SER A 163 -6.79 -27.22 8.37
C SER A 163 -6.92 -27.98 7.04
N ASP A 164 -7.37 -27.31 5.99
CA ASP A 164 -7.52 -27.86 4.64
C ASP A 164 -6.37 -27.39 3.74
N GLN A 165 -5.39 -28.27 3.55
CA GLN A 165 -4.22 -28.06 2.68
C GLN A 165 -4.55 -27.79 1.19
N ASN A 166 -5.83 -27.85 0.80
CA ASN A 166 -6.28 -27.73 -0.59
C ASN A 166 -6.82 -26.34 -0.99
N LYS A 167 -6.92 -25.36 -0.07
CA LYS A 167 -7.26 -23.98 -0.45
C LYS A 167 -5.98 -23.17 -0.66
N LYS A 168 -5.46 -23.14 -1.89
CA LYS A 168 -4.49 -22.13 -2.32
C LYS A 168 -5.20 -20.77 -2.40
N VAL A 169 -5.29 -20.07 -1.27
CA VAL A 169 -6.03 -18.80 -1.14
C VAL A 169 -5.28 -17.63 -1.80
N VAL A 170 -3.95 -17.71 -1.91
CA VAL A 170 -3.15 -16.74 -2.69
C VAL A 170 -2.79 -17.36 -4.03
N SER A 171 -3.55 -16.99 -5.06
CA SER A 171 -3.22 -17.37 -6.43
C SER A 171 -2.13 -16.43 -6.98
N PRO A 172 -1.08 -16.93 -7.64
CA PRO A 172 -0.13 -16.05 -8.32
C PRO A 172 -0.88 -15.22 -9.36
N LEU A 173 -0.56 -13.93 -9.47
CA LEU A 173 -1.26 -12.95 -10.30
C LEU A 173 -1.54 -13.45 -11.74
N LYS A 174 -0.65 -14.28 -12.28
CA LYS A 174 -0.79 -14.95 -13.59
C LYS A 174 -2.07 -15.78 -13.76
N GLN A 175 -2.64 -16.31 -12.69
CA GLN A 175 -3.88 -17.10 -12.72
C GLN A 175 -5.12 -16.22 -12.52
N ALA A 176 -5.07 -15.21 -11.65
CA ALA A 176 -6.16 -14.26 -11.45
C ALA A 176 -6.33 -13.31 -12.65
N ALA A 177 -5.22 -12.90 -13.28
CA ALA A 177 -5.22 -12.04 -14.46
C ALA A 177 -5.76 -12.72 -15.73
N LYS A 178 -5.90 -14.06 -15.76
CA LYS A 178 -6.47 -14.78 -16.93
C LYS A 178 -7.95 -14.49 -17.16
N TYR A 179 -8.67 -14.03 -16.14
CA TYR A 179 -10.12 -13.80 -16.19
C TYR A 179 -10.52 -12.35 -15.86
N SER A 180 -9.54 -11.47 -15.64
CA SER A 180 -9.79 -10.06 -15.32
C SER A 180 -9.81 -9.22 -16.60
N LEU A 181 -10.90 -8.48 -16.80
CA LEU A 181 -10.98 -7.44 -17.83
C LEU A 181 -10.54 -6.12 -17.21
N LEU A 182 -9.52 -5.50 -17.79
CA LEU A 182 -8.99 -4.22 -17.30
C LEU A 182 -9.31 -3.11 -18.31
N PRO A 183 -9.81 -1.96 -17.86
CA PRO A 183 -9.97 -0.81 -18.74
C PRO A 183 -8.58 -0.30 -19.12
N MET A 184 -8.30 -0.31 -20.42
CA MET A 184 -7.08 0.25 -21.00
C MET A 184 -7.43 1.58 -21.66
N ARG A 185 -6.71 2.64 -21.29
CA ARG A 185 -6.84 3.94 -21.93
C ARG A 185 -5.62 4.20 -22.79
N VAL A 186 -5.90 4.50 -24.04
CA VAL A 186 -4.88 4.92 -24.99
C VAL A 186 -5.07 6.40 -25.19
N SER A 187 -4.16 7.18 -24.61
CA SER A 187 -4.18 8.62 -24.76
C SER A 187 -3.27 8.97 -25.92
N LEU A 188 -3.86 9.44 -27.03
CA LEU A 188 -3.08 9.97 -28.16
C LEU A 188 -2.14 11.08 -27.67
N LYS A 189 -2.65 11.98 -26.83
CA LYS A 189 -1.88 12.96 -26.07
C LYS A 189 -2.72 13.59 -24.96
N THR A 190 -2.04 14.13 -23.94
CA THR A 190 -2.59 15.09 -22.99
C THR A 190 -1.90 16.43 -23.22
N GLU A 191 -2.65 17.47 -23.59
CA GLU A 191 -2.13 18.84 -23.65
C GLU A 191 -2.67 19.62 -22.45
N PRO A 192 -1.82 20.31 -21.68
CA PRO A 192 -2.31 21.23 -20.66
C PRO A 192 -3.01 22.40 -21.35
N VAL A 193 -4.32 22.51 -21.12
CA VAL A 193 -5.14 23.62 -21.59
C VAL A 193 -5.56 24.44 -20.38
N ASN A 194 -5.47 25.77 -20.47
CA ASN A 194 -5.90 26.62 -19.36
C ASN A 194 -7.41 26.50 -19.16
N PHE A 195 -7.85 26.60 -17.91
CA PHE A 195 -9.26 26.52 -17.56
C PHE A 195 -10.13 27.53 -18.31
N VAL A 196 -9.65 28.76 -18.50
CA VAL A 196 -10.36 29.81 -19.25
C VAL A 196 -10.56 29.43 -20.72
N ASP A 197 -9.58 28.76 -21.33
CA ASP A 197 -9.64 28.32 -22.73
C ASP A 197 -10.64 27.18 -22.88
N VAL A 198 -10.70 26.23 -21.92
CA VAL A 198 -11.68 25.14 -21.90
C VAL A 198 -13.11 25.67 -21.81
N MET A 199 -13.35 26.69 -20.99
CA MET A 199 -14.66 27.31 -20.81
C MET A 199 -15.15 28.05 -22.07
N CYS A 200 -14.24 28.40 -22.98
CA CYS A 200 -14.55 29.09 -24.23
C CYS A 200 -14.75 28.14 -25.43
N LEU A 201 -14.48 26.83 -25.27
CA LEU A 201 -14.59 25.86 -26.36
C LEU A 201 -16.03 25.67 -26.83
N LYS A 202 -16.21 25.69 -28.15
CA LYS A 202 -17.48 25.43 -28.85
C LYS A 202 -17.36 24.20 -29.74
N GLN A 203 -18.51 23.64 -30.10
CA GLN A 203 -18.57 22.56 -31.06
C GLN A 203 -17.95 23.01 -32.40
N GLY A 204 -16.92 22.29 -32.86
CA GLY A 204 -16.18 22.61 -34.08
C GLY A 204 -14.82 23.28 -33.84
N ASP A 205 -14.51 23.70 -32.62
CA ASP A 205 -13.20 24.24 -32.29
C ASP A 205 -12.11 23.15 -32.39
N VAL A 206 -10.94 23.56 -32.89
CA VAL A 206 -9.82 22.66 -33.17
C VAL A 206 -8.70 22.91 -32.17
N ILE A 207 -8.32 21.88 -31.43
CA ILE A 207 -7.15 21.90 -30.54
C ILE A 207 -5.98 21.24 -31.27
N MET A 208 -4.94 22.01 -31.56
CA MET A 208 -3.72 21.50 -32.19
C MET A 208 -2.89 20.71 -31.18
N LEU A 209 -2.78 19.40 -31.39
CA LEU A 209 -1.91 18.52 -30.62
C LEU A 209 -0.48 18.58 -31.22
N LYS A 210 0.51 19.01 -30.44
CA LYS A 210 1.89 19.16 -30.93
C LYS A 210 2.65 17.82 -30.83
N GLN A 211 2.40 16.87 -31.72
CA GLN A 211 3.17 15.62 -31.73
C GLN A 211 3.41 15.09 -33.16
N GLU A 212 4.61 14.56 -33.38
CA GLU A 212 4.95 13.81 -34.58
C GLU A 212 4.27 12.44 -34.53
N VAL A 213 3.49 12.12 -35.57
CA VAL A 213 2.68 10.89 -35.68
C VAL A 213 3.54 9.62 -35.59
N GLU A 214 4.84 9.73 -35.83
CA GLU A 214 5.81 8.64 -35.83
C GLU A 214 6.38 8.29 -34.46
N LYS A 215 5.90 8.91 -33.37
CA LYS A 215 6.38 8.62 -32.00
C LYS A 215 5.47 7.63 -31.27
N PRO A 216 6.04 6.74 -30.43
CA PRO A 216 5.25 5.84 -29.60
C PRO A 216 4.30 6.62 -28.68
N ILE A 217 3.05 6.16 -28.59
CA ILE A 217 2.02 6.71 -27.71
C ILE A 217 2.01 5.95 -26.37
N PRO A 218 1.82 6.66 -25.25
CA PRO A 218 1.69 6.03 -23.94
C PRO A 218 0.34 5.33 -23.78
N VAL A 219 0.36 4.21 -23.08
CA VAL A 219 -0.82 3.43 -22.73
C VAL A 219 -0.97 3.39 -21.23
N GLY A 220 -2.12 3.85 -20.74
CA GLY A 220 -2.53 3.74 -19.35
C GLY A 220 -3.37 2.48 -19.15
N VAL A 221 -3.17 1.82 -18.02
CA VAL A 221 -3.97 0.67 -17.60
C VAL A 221 -4.60 1.01 -16.26
N ASN A 222 -5.93 1.03 -16.19
CA ASN A 222 -6.68 1.50 -15.03
C ASN A 222 -6.36 2.98 -14.68
N GLN A 223 -5.86 3.26 -13.47
CA GLN A 223 -5.48 4.61 -13.00
C GLN A 223 -3.98 4.91 -13.17
N ALA A 224 -3.20 3.95 -13.66
CA ALA A 224 -1.77 4.13 -13.89
C ALA A 224 -1.55 4.62 -15.33
N ASP A 225 -0.97 5.81 -15.45
CA ASP A 225 -0.55 6.37 -16.74
C ASP A 225 0.84 5.85 -17.13
N ASN A 226 1.13 5.84 -18.44
CA ASN A 226 2.45 5.48 -19.01
C ASN A 226 2.96 4.07 -18.64
N VAL A 227 2.07 3.07 -18.52
CA VAL A 227 2.43 1.69 -18.18
C VAL A 227 3.16 0.98 -19.33
N ALA A 228 2.77 1.28 -20.55
CA ALA A 228 3.39 0.76 -21.77
C ALA A 228 3.42 1.84 -22.85
N SER A 229 4.14 1.58 -23.94
CA SER A 229 4.15 2.43 -25.13
C SER A 229 3.97 1.59 -26.39
N GLY A 230 3.40 2.19 -27.44
CA GLY A 230 3.18 1.49 -28.70
C GLY A 230 2.92 2.44 -29.85
N TYR A 231 2.89 1.90 -31.06
CA TYR A 231 2.53 2.66 -32.25
C TYR A 231 1.05 2.49 -32.58
N LEU A 232 0.38 3.60 -32.84
CA LEU A 232 -0.95 3.57 -33.43
C LEU A 232 -0.84 3.10 -34.88
N VAL A 233 -1.57 2.05 -35.22
CA VAL A 233 -1.66 1.51 -36.57
C VAL A 233 -3.11 1.35 -36.97
N GLU A 234 -3.36 1.25 -38.28
CA GLU A 234 -4.66 0.86 -38.79
C GLU A 234 -4.62 -0.63 -39.17
N ARG A 235 -5.61 -1.40 -38.69
CA ARG A 235 -5.77 -2.82 -39.02
C ARG A 235 -7.25 -3.12 -39.16
N ASP A 236 -7.64 -3.74 -40.27
CA ASP A 236 -9.02 -4.17 -40.54
C ASP A 236 -10.05 -3.02 -40.34
N ASN A 237 -9.77 -1.85 -40.92
CA ASN A 237 -10.55 -0.60 -40.78
C ASN A 237 -10.75 -0.12 -39.33
N SER A 238 -9.90 -0.58 -38.41
CA SER A 238 -9.93 -0.21 -37.00
C SER A 238 -8.59 0.35 -36.55
N LYS A 239 -8.62 1.31 -35.62
CA LYS A 239 -7.40 1.79 -34.95
C LYS A 239 -6.92 0.72 -33.97
N ALA A 240 -5.69 0.28 -34.14
CA ALA A 240 -5.02 -0.72 -33.31
C ALA A 240 -3.69 -0.17 -32.78
N ILE A 241 -3.08 -0.88 -31.83
CA ILE A 241 -1.80 -0.51 -31.25
C ILE A 241 -0.86 -1.69 -31.31
N ILE A 242 0.35 -1.45 -31.78
CA ILE A 242 1.46 -2.39 -31.67
C ILE A 242 2.31 -1.93 -30.49
N PHE A 243 2.33 -2.72 -29.43
CA PHE A 243 3.17 -2.44 -28.27
C PHE A 243 4.65 -2.60 -28.63
N LEU A 244 5.47 -1.69 -28.09
CA LEU A 244 6.91 -1.89 -28.03
C LEU A 244 7.20 -2.97 -26.98
N GLU A 245 8.12 -3.89 -27.26
CA GLU A 245 8.51 -4.94 -26.31
C GLU A 245 8.97 -4.35 -24.97
N SER A 246 8.69 -5.09 -23.88
CA SER A 246 8.94 -4.71 -22.48
C SER A 246 10.39 -4.87 -22.04
#